data_AF-A0A6G1HDX2-F1
#
_entry.id   AF-A0A6G1HDX2-F1
#
_cell.length_a   1.000
_cell.length_b   1.000
_cell.length_c   1.000
_cell.angle_alpha   90.00
_cell.angle_beta   90.00
_cell.angle_gamma   90.00
#
_symmetry.space_group_name_H-M   'P 1'
#
loop_
_entity.id
_entity.type
_entity.pdbx_description
1 polymer ?
#
loop_
_entity_poly.entity_id
_entity_poly.type
_entity_poly.pdbx_seq_one_letter_code
_entity_poly.pdbx_strand_id
1 'polypeptide(L)'
;MKSFAILTTLVTFASAGALKVRQPATFNGDIALLNKRASVCPALDTPLCCQLDVEGIIDTPCESPDDTSSVSAFEASCAETGYTAECCTLPLAGDGLLCTAP
;
A
#
# COMPACT_ATOMS: atom_id res chain seq x y z
N MET A 1 13.30 51.31 17.24
CA MET A 1 13.94 50.98 15.95
C MET A 1 15.01 49.94 16.20
N LYS A 2 14.64 48.66 16.17
CA LYS A 2 15.58 47.55 16.37
C LYS A 2 15.07 46.39 15.53
N SER A 3 15.88 46.06 14.54
CA SER A 3 15.61 45.27 13.36
C SER A 3 15.18 43.84 13.71
N PHE A 4 13.97 43.45 13.32
CA PHE A 4 13.59 42.04 13.23
C PHE A 4 13.74 41.61 11.77
N ALA A 5 14.99 41.36 11.38
CA ALA A 5 15.30 40.52 10.25
C ALA A 5 15.00 39.08 10.66
N ILE A 6 13.81 38.58 10.33
CA ILE A 6 13.52 37.16 10.42
C ILE A 6 13.44 36.63 8.99
N LEU A 7 14.49 35.87 8.66
CA LEU A 7 14.68 35.15 7.42
C LEU A 7 13.41 34.38 7.07
N THR A 8 12.77 34.75 5.98
CA THR A 8 11.84 33.88 5.27
C THR A 8 12.63 32.71 4.70
N THR A 9 12.65 31.60 5.45
CA THR A 9 13.19 30.33 4.97
C THR A 9 12.38 29.88 3.77
N LEU A 10 13.02 29.89 2.60
CA LEU A 10 12.53 29.28 1.37
C LEU A 10 12.31 27.78 1.66
N VAL A 11 11.06 27.39 1.85
CA VAL A 11 10.67 25.98 1.85
C VAL A 11 10.69 25.51 0.40
N THR A 12 11.82 24.94 -0.03
CA THR A 12 11.89 24.18 -1.27
C THR A 12 11.12 22.88 -1.08
N PHE A 13 9.89 22.84 -1.58
CA PHE A 13 9.13 21.61 -1.76
C PHE A 13 9.77 20.80 -2.90
N ALA A 14 10.76 19.98 -2.57
CA ALA A 14 11.20 18.91 -3.46
C ALA A 14 10.21 17.73 -3.29
N SER A 15 9.04 17.82 -3.92
CA SER A 15 8.20 16.64 -4.12
C SER A 15 8.81 15.82 -5.25
N ALA A 16 9.86 15.06 -4.92
CA ALA A 16 10.27 13.92 -5.72
C ALA A 16 9.15 12.89 -5.63
N GLY A 17 8.20 12.98 -6.56
CA GLY A 17 7.20 11.94 -6.76
C GLY A 17 7.93 10.65 -7.09
N ALA A 18 8.08 9.78 -6.08
CA ALA A 18 8.30 8.37 -6.31
C ALA A 18 7.01 7.83 -6.90
N LEU A 19 6.85 7.97 -8.23
CA LEU A 19 5.89 7.18 -8.97
C LEU A 19 6.39 5.73 -8.86
N LYS A 20 5.98 5.03 -7.80
CA LYS A 20 6.12 3.58 -7.74
C LYS A 20 5.23 3.08 -8.86
N VAL A 21 5.86 2.74 -9.99
CA VAL A 21 5.21 2.20 -11.17
C VAL A 21 4.24 1.13 -10.67
N ARG A 22 2.93 1.36 -10.89
CA ARG A 22 1.90 0.31 -10.80
C ARG A 22 2.42 -0.85 -11.62
N GLN A 23 2.91 -1.89 -10.94
CA GLN A 23 3.44 -3.06 -11.59
C GLN A 23 2.28 -3.67 -12.41
N PRO A 24 2.39 -3.78 -13.74
CA PRO A 24 1.36 -4.44 -14.50
C PRO A 24 1.29 -5.87 -14.00
N ALA A 25 0.10 -6.30 -13.57
CA ALA A 25 -0.16 -7.69 -13.24
C ALA A 25 -0.13 -8.48 -14.56
N THR A 26 1.06 -8.89 -14.99
CA THR A 26 1.24 -9.88 -16.05
C THR A 26 0.83 -11.23 -15.47
N PHE A 27 -0.43 -11.62 -15.72
CA PHE A 27 -0.92 -12.97 -15.43
C PHE A 27 -0.37 -13.95 -16.48
N ASN A 28 0.92 -14.24 -16.42
CA ASN A 28 1.41 -15.52 -16.92
C ASN A 28 0.90 -16.57 -15.91
N GLY A 29 0.25 -17.63 -16.39
CA GLY A 29 -0.55 -18.56 -15.58
C GLY A 29 0.23 -19.42 -14.57
N ASP A 30 1.00 -18.81 -13.68
CA ASP A 30 1.75 -19.46 -12.62
C ASP A 30 0.83 -19.78 -11.44
N ILE A 31 0.21 -20.97 -11.50
CA ILE A 31 -0.70 -21.51 -10.48
C ILE A 31 -0.03 -21.57 -9.09
N ALA A 32 1.31 -21.68 -9.03
CA ALA A 32 2.06 -21.65 -7.78
C ALA A 32 2.00 -20.28 -7.08
N LEU A 33 2.01 -19.17 -7.83
CA LEU A 33 1.89 -17.82 -7.27
C LEU A 33 0.47 -17.54 -6.80
N LEU A 34 -0.53 -18.08 -7.51
CA LEU A 34 -1.93 -18.01 -7.07
C LEU A 34 -2.15 -18.79 -5.78
N ASN A 35 -1.60 -20.01 -5.63
CA ASN A 35 -1.69 -20.77 -4.39
C ASN A 35 -0.95 -20.08 -3.22
N LYS A 36 0.17 -19.41 -3.49
CA LYS A 36 0.91 -18.65 -2.47
C LYS A 36 0.18 -17.35 -2.07
N ARG A 37 -0.55 -16.71 -2.99
CA ARG A 37 -1.44 -15.58 -2.64
C ARG A 37 -2.66 -16.08 -1.87
N ALA A 38 -3.24 -17.20 -2.30
CA ALA A 38 -4.35 -17.89 -1.64
C ALA A 38 -4.06 -18.29 -0.19
N SER A 39 -2.78 -18.39 0.21
CA SER A 39 -2.40 -18.70 1.60
C SER A 39 -2.45 -17.49 2.54
N VAL A 40 -2.56 -16.27 2.02
CA VAL A 40 -2.66 -15.03 2.84
C VAL A 40 -3.86 -14.16 2.48
N CYS A 41 -4.41 -14.30 1.27
CA CYS A 41 -5.59 -13.58 0.80
C CYS A 41 -6.48 -14.52 -0.02
N PRO A 42 -7.80 -14.26 -0.11
CA PRO A 42 -8.64 -14.95 -1.09
C PRO A 42 -8.10 -14.82 -2.51
N ALA A 43 -8.40 -15.81 -3.37
CA ALA A 43 -7.74 -15.95 -4.67
C ALA A 43 -7.90 -14.75 -5.63
N LEU A 44 -8.92 -13.91 -5.43
CA LEU A 44 -9.20 -12.75 -6.29
C LEU A 44 -8.68 -11.43 -5.68
N ASP A 45 -8.11 -11.50 -4.48
CA ASP A 45 -7.64 -10.34 -3.73
C ASP A 45 -6.12 -10.27 -3.82
N THR A 46 -5.59 -9.05 -3.71
CA THR A 46 -4.16 -8.78 -3.76
C THR A 46 -3.66 -8.42 -2.36
N PRO A 47 -2.63 -9.11 -1.82
CA PRO A 47 -2.02 -8.71 -0.56
C PRO A 47 -1.29 -7.39 -0.74
N LEU A 48 -1.65 -6.40 0.08
CA LEU A 48 -1.07 -5.06 0.12
C LEU A 48 -0.87 -4.61 1.57
N CYS A 49 0.12 -3.76 1.79
CA CYS A 49 0.25 -3.01 3.03
C CYS A 49 -0.46 -1.66 2.85
N CYS A 50 -1.53 -1.42 3.58
CA CYS A 50 -2.30 -0.19 3.46
C CYS A 50 -2.66 0.38 4.83
N GLN A 51 -3.20 1.60 4.86
CA GLN A 51 -3.86 2.15 6.05
C GLN A 51 -5.35 2.29 5.72
N LEU A 52 -6.18 1.55 6.46
CA LEU A 52 -7.62 1.74 6.39
C LEU A 52 -7.98 3.03 7.12
N ASP A 53 -8.68 3.93 6.43
CA ASP A 53 -9.36 5.03 7.10
C ASP A 53 -10.56 4.48 7.90
N VAL A 54 -11.07 5.27 8.85
CA VAL A 54 -12.18 4.90 9.75
C VAL A 54 -13.48 4.51 9.03
N GLU A 55 -13.58 4.77 7.73
CA GLU A 55 -14.71 4.40 6.87
C GLU A 55 -14.49 3.11 6.07
N GLY A 56 -13.32 2.45 6.19
CA GLY A 56 -13.00 1.20 5.47
C GLY A 56 -12.70 1.40 3.98
N ILE A 57 -12.56 2.64 3.53
CA ILE A 57 -12.18 3.05 2.18
C ILE A 57 -10.76 3.58 2.26
N ILE A 58 -9.89 3.18 1.33
CA ILE A 58 -8.50 3.63 1.29
C ILE A 58 -8.35 4.76 0.26
N ASP A 59 -8.16 5.99 0.73
CA ASP A 59 -7.68 7.13 -0.08
C ASP A 59 -6.14 7.26 -0.03
N THR A 60 -5.50 6.51 0.85
CA THR A 60 -4.05 6.56 1.11
C THR A 60 -3.25 5.58 0.23
N PRO A 61 -1.95 5.84 -0.03
CA PRO A 61 -1.16 4.96 -0.88
C PRO A 61 -0.87 3.61 -0.20
N CYS A 62 -1.27 2.52 -0.86
CA CYS A 62 -0.85 1.16 -0.53
C CYS A 62 0.54 0.83 -1.10
N GLU A 63 1.29 -0.01 -0.39
CA GLU A 63 2.61 -0.52 -0.77
C GLU A 63 2.56 -2.06 -0.93
N SER A 64 3.48 -2.62 -1.71
CA SER A 64 3.64 -4.09 -1.78
C SER A 64 4.37 -4.62 -0.54
N PRO A 65 3.89 -5.71 0.09
CA PRO A 65 4.60 -6.35 1.20
C PRO A 65 5.93 -6.98 0.75
N ASP A 66 6.90 -7.01 1.67
CA ASP A 66 8.21 -7.65 1.44
C ASP A 66 8.15 -9.17 1.64
N ASP A 67 7.32 -9.65 2.59
CA ASP A 67 7.10 -11.08 2.83
C ASP A 67 5.61 -11.42 2.91
N THR A 68 5.21 -12.48 2.20
CA THR A 68 3.85 -13.06 2.23
C THR A 68 3.91 -14.59 2.34
N SER A 69 4.95 -15.13 2.97
CA SER A 69 5.15 -16.56 3.16
C SER A 69 4.14 -17.19 4.14
N SER A 70 3.61 -16.39 5.07
CA SER A 70 2.51 -16.73 5.98
C SER A 70 1.75 -15.46 6.35
N VAL A 71 0.56 -15.61 6.95
CA VAL A 71 -0.22 -14.47 7.47
C VAL A 71 0.59 -13.66 8.48
N SER A 72 1.29 -14.34 9.40
CA SER A 72 2.11 -13.65 10.41
C SER A 72 3.30 -12.90 9.81
N ALA A 73 3.93 -13.45 8.76
CA ALA A 73 5.04 -12.78 8.07
C ALA A 73 4.54 -11.57 7.28
N PHE A 74 3.35 -11.69 6.69
CA PHE A 74 2.67 -10.60 6.00
C PHE A 74 2.31 -9.45 6.94
N GLU A 75 1.66 -9.74 8.07
CA GLU A 75 1.35 -8.75 9.11
C GLU A 75 2.62 -8.06 9.63
N ALA A 76 3.67 -8.84 9.92
CA ALA A 76 4.94 -8.29 10.38
C ALA A 76 5.59 -7.37 9.34
N SER A 77 5.60 -7.77 8.07
CA SER A 77 6.17 -6.98 6.97
C SER A 77 5.46 -5.64 6.80
N CYS A 78 4.13 -5.60 6.91
CA CYS A 78 3.40 -4.34 6.85
C CYS A 78 3.60 -3.49 8.11
N ALA A 79 3.68 -4.10 9.29
CA ALA A 79 3.93 -3.39 10.54
C ALA A 79 5.31 -2.70 10.57
N GLU A 80 6.34 -3.28 9.93
CA GLU A 80 7.68 -2.68 9.80
C GLU A 80 7.65 -1.32 9.10
N THR A 81 6.70 -1.12 8.19
CA THR A 81 6.52 0.12 7.41
C THR A 81 5.46 1.05 7.99
N GLY A 82 4.81 0.66 9.09
CA GLY A 82 3.74 1.42 9.74
C GLY A 82 2.37 1.30 9.08
N TYR A 83 2.15 0.24 8.29
CA TYR A 83 0.87 -0.08 7.66
C TYR A 83 0.26 -1.35 8.24
N THR A 84 -0.99 -1.63 7.89
CA THR A 84 -1.67 -2.91 8.18
C THR A 84 -1.66 -3.80 6.94
N ALA A 85 -1.62 -5.10 7.17
CA ALA A 85 -1.74 -6.10 6.13
C ALA A 85 -3.20 -6.21 5.69
N GLU A 86 -3.45 -6.02 4.40
CA GLU A 86 -4.80 -5.99 3.83
C GLU A 86 -4.86 -6.79 2.52
N CYS A 87 -6.00 -7.44 2.29
CA CYS A 87 -6.34 -8.11 1.05
C CYS A 87 -7.29 -7.23 0.25
N CYS A 88 -6.81 -6.70 -0.86
CA CYS A 88 -7.50 -5.64 -1.59
C CYS A 88 -7.93 -6.07 -3.00
N THR A 89 -9.11 -5.61 -3.41
CA THR A 89 -9.62 -5.74 -4.77
C THR A 89 -9.72 -4.38 -5.44
N LEU A 90 -9.45 -4.34 -6.75
CA LEU A 90 -9.74 -3.19 -7.59
C LEU A 90 -11.21 -3.28 -8.05
N PRO A 91 -12.11 -2.43 -7.56
CA PRO A 91 -13.44 -2.30 -8.11
C PRO A 91 -13.34 -1.79 -9.56
N LEU A 92 -14.21 -2.28 -10.43
CA LEU A 92 -14.23 -1.91 -11.85
C LEU A 92 -14.57 -0.43 -12.07
N ALA A 93 -15.24 0.20 -11.10
CA ALA A 93 -15.42 1.64 -11.01
C ALA A 93 -14.28 2.18 -10.14
N GLY A 94 -13.32 2.88 -10.76
CA GLY A 94 -11.99 3.19 -10.21
C GLY A 94 -11.94 4.20 -9.06
N ASP A 95 -12.83 4.09 -8.09
CA ASP A 95 -13.01 5.06 -7.01
C ASP A 95 -12.25 4.69 -5.71
N GLY A 96 -11.51 3.59 -5.67
CA GLY A 96 -10.70 3.19 -4.50
C GLY A 96 -10.36 1.70 -4.50
N LEU A 97 -9.60 1.23 -3.52
CA LEU A 97 -9.41 -0.20 -3.25
C LEU A 97 -10.41 -0.65 -2.18
N LEU A 98 -11.00 -1.82 -2.34
CA LEU A 98 -11.84 -2.46 -1.30
C LEU A 98 -10.97 -3.49 -0.62
N CYS A 99 -10.71 -3.30 0.68
CA CYS A 99 -9.74 -4.08 1.43
C CYS A 99 -10.38 -4.73 2.66
N THR A 100 -9.92 -5.93 2.98
CA THR A 100 -10.27 -6.65 4.21
C THR A 100 -9.03 -7.23 4.85
N ALA A 101 -9.07 -7.47 6.15
CA ALA A 101 -8.02 -8.22 6.84
C ALA A 101 -7.78 -9.59 6.18
N PRO A 102 -6.53 -10.10 6.22
CA PRO A 102 -6.14 -11.40 5.65
C PRO A 102 -6.85 -12.62 6.26
#